data_AF-A0A848CEU1-F1
#
_entry.id   AF-A0A848CEU1-F1
#
_cell.length_a   1.000
_cell.length_b   1.000
_cell.length_c   1.000
_cell.angle_alpha   90.00
_cell.angle_beta   90.00
_cell.angle_gamma   90.00
#
_symmetry.space_group_name_H-M   'P 1'
#
loop_
_entity.id
_entity.type
_entity.pdbx_description
1 polymer ?
#
loop_
_entity_poly.entity_id
_entity_poly.type
_entity_poly.pdbx_seq_one_letter_code
_entity_poly.pdbx_strand_id
1 'polypeptide(L)'
;MQLIFNNQARRTKKIVVTNEEVYQKLRSLVGHNQRKLIKYLPYVYQVFRHNLLRPVSFTLTNTDNLLNFEELLKAAPDITFNVAALTNMSNKLLDLLKYPNVILYPNANQARLNLLWQGADIYLDLNVGEEVNNASRKAFENNMLILGFENSVHDDKLVDPESIYSTPNYKALGKKLNELANKPNLMKDLLLKQTKAARAANISKYKNILD
;
A
#
# COMPACT_ATOMS: atom_id res chain seq x y z
N MET A 1 27.83 7.55 16.49
CA MET A 1 28.32 7.10 15.17
C MET A 1 29.79 7.43 14.91
N GLN A 2 30.35 8.54 15.42
CA GLN A 2 31.76 8.91 15.21
C GLN A 2 32.73 7.77 15.55
N LEU A 3 32.52 7.05 16.65
CA LEU A 3 33.33 5.87 17.01
C LEU A 3 33.33 4.76 15.93
N ILE A 4 32.22 4.56 15.22
CA ILE A 4 32.12 3.57 14.14
C ILE A 4 32.88 4.08 12.91
N PHE A 5 32.65 5.33 12.52
CA PHE A 5 33.32 5.96 11.38
C PHE A 5 34.83 6.15 11.59
N ASN A 6 35.28 6.27 12.83
CA ASN A 6 36.69 6.36 13.20
C ASN A 6 37.30 4.98 13.47
N ASN A 7 36.58 3.88 13.19
CA ASN A 7 37.01 2.49 13.42
C ASN A 7 37.39 2.17 14.88
N GLN A 8 36.87 2.95 15.83
CA GLN A 8 37.05 2.77 17.27
C GLN A 8 35.99 1.86 17.89
N ALA A 9 34.91 1.56 17.15
CA ALA A 9 33.89 0.61 17.56
C ALA A 9 34.42 -0.84 17.53
N ARG A 10 34.35 -1.52 18.68
CA ARG A 10 34.86 -2.90 18.83
C ARG A 10 34.04 -3.92 18.03
N ARG A 11 32.71 -3.86 18.10
CA ARG A 11 31.81 -4.88 17.51
C ARG A 11 31.15 -4.44 16.20
N THR A 12 30.64 -3.21 16.14
CA THR A 12 29.90 -2.73 14.97
C THR A 12 30.85 -2.29 13.86
N LYS A 13 30.81 -2.98 12.71
CA LYS A 13 31.70 -2.73 11.57
C LYS A 13 30.99 -2.17 10.33
N LYS A 14 29.67 -2.32 10.24
CA LYS A 14 28.85 -1.85 9.11
C LYS A 14 27.65 -1.07 9.67
N ILE A 15 27.22 -0.03 8.97
CA ILE A 15 25.99 0.74 9.21
C ILE A 15 25.07 0.45 8.03
N VAL A 16 23.91 -0.14 8.30
CA VAL A 16 22.92 -0.44 7.27
C VAL A 16 21.85 0.64 7.29
N VAL A 17 21.54 1.17 6.11
CA VAL A 17 20.55 2.23 5.91
C VAL A 17 19.52 1.76 4.89
N THR A 18 18.24 1.83 5.24
CA THR A 18 17.12 1.36 4.39
C THR A 18 16.49 2.51 3.59
N ASN A 19 16.59 3.74 4.06
CA ASN A 19 16.11 4.94 3.38
C ASN A 19 17.19 5.47 2.43
N GLU A 20 16.88 5.57 1.13
CA GLU A 20 17.84 5.99 0.10
C GLU A 20 18.31 7.44 0.28
N GLU A 21 17.42 8.37 0.61
CA GLU A 21 17.77 9.78 0.84
C GLU A 21 18.72 9.91 2.04
N VAL A 22 18.42 9.19 3.12
CA VAL A 22 19.29 9.13 4.30
C VAL A 22 20.63 8.49 3.96
N TYR A 23 20.64 7.44 3.14
CA TYR A 23 21.87 6.80 2.67
C TYR A 23 22.75 7.76 1.88
N GLN A 24 22.17 8.49 0.92
CA GLN A 24 22.91 9.46 0.12
C GLN A 24 23.41 10.64 0.98
N LYS A 25 22.56 11.15 1.88
CA LYS A 25 22.94 12.21 2.83
C LYS A 25 24.07 11.77 3.76
N LEU A 26 24.02 10.55 4.30
CA LEU A 26 25.10 10.03 5.13
C LEU A 26 26.40 9.90 4.34
N ARG A 27 26.35 9.47 3.07
CA ARG A 27 27.54 9.37 2.22
C ARG A 27 28.14 10.72 1.86
N SER A 28 27.34 11.78 1.72
CA SER A 28 27.85 13.13 1.45
C SER A 28 28.53 13.75 2.66
N LEU A 29 28.12 13.37 3.88
CA LEU A 29 28.67 13.88 5.14
C LEU A 29 29.95 13.19 5.62
N VAL A 30 30.36 12.07 5.02
CA VAL A 30 31.53 11.28 5.46
C VAL A 30 32.61 11.17 4.38
N GLY A 31 33.86 10.96 4.82
CA GLY A 31 35.00 10.80 3.94
C GLY A 31 34.96 9.50 3.13
N HIS A 32 35.73 9.42 2.04
CA HIS A 32 35.72 8.29 1.10
C HIS A 32 35.91 6.91 1.79
N ASN A 33 36.82 6.83 2.75
CA ASN A 33 37.09 5.58 3.48
C ASN A 33 35.92 5.15 4.38
N GLN A 34 35.20 6.12 4.95
CA GLN A 34 34.05 5.88 5.83
C GLN A 34 32.82 5.42 5.05
N ARG A 35 32.69 5.81 3.76
CA ARG A 35 31.58 5.37 2.89
C ARG A 35 31.50 3.85 2.75
N LYS A 36 32.62 3.13 2.84
CA LYS A 36 32.67 1.66 2.75
C LYS A 36 31.93 0.98 3.91
N LEU A 37 31.81 1.66 5.05
CA LEU A 37 31.11 1.19 6.25
C LEU A 37 29.59 1.34 6.12
N ILE A 38 29.10 2.18 5.20
CA ILE A 38 27.67 2.46 5.01
C ILE A 38 27.14 1.58 3.88
N LYS A 39 26.19 0.70 4.18
CA LYS A 39 25.53 -0.18 3.23
C LYS A 39 24.07 0.24 3.05
N TYR A 40 23.62 0.29 1.80
CA TYR A 40 22.21 0.48 1.50
C TYR A 40 21.53 -0.88 1.44
N LEU A 41 20.49 -1.08 2.24
CA LEU A 41 19.69 -2.30 2.23
C LEU A 41 18.20 -1.94 2.20
N PRO A 42 17.57 -1.84 1.00
CA PRO A 42 16.13 -1.58 0.85
C PRO A 42 15.29 -2.71 1.44
N TYR A 43 13.98 -2.54 1.66
CA TYR A 43 13.12 -3.59 2.23
C TYR A 43 12.77 -4.69 1.21
N VAL A 44 12.86 -5.97 1.60
CA VAL A 44 12.24 -7.08 0.85
C VAL A 44 10.80 -7.24 1.28
N TYR A 45 9.93 -7.29 0.29
CA TYR A 45 8.55 -7.70 0.45
C TYR A 45 8.34 -9.04 -0.25
N GLN A 46 7.56 -9.92 0.37
CA GLN A 46 7.10 -11.12 -0.29
C GLN A 46 5.97 -10.72 -1.26
N VAL A 47 6.09 -11.15 -2.51
CA VAL A 47 5.03 -10.95 -3.51
C VAL A 47 4.32 -12.30 -3.70
N PHE A 48 3.07 -12.37 -3.27
CA PHE A 48 2.29 -13.62 -3.31
C PHE A 48 1.68 -13.90 -4.68
N ARG A 49 1.40 -12.86 -5.47
CA ARG A 49 0.81 -13.00 -6.81
C ARG A 49 1.09 -11.80 -7.70
N HIS A 50 0.79 -11.94 -8.99
CA HIS A 50 0.74 -10.84 -9.92
C HIS A 50 -0.63 -10.14 -9.92
N ASN A 51 -0.62 -8.84 -10.19
CA ASN A 51 -1.83 -8.07 -10.45
C ASN A 51 -2.40 -8.46 -11.81
N LEU A 52 -3.70 -8.80 -11.89
CA LEU A 52 -4.36 -9.20 -13.13
C LEU A 52 -5.09 -8.04 -13.83
N LEU A 53 -4.90 -6.80 -13.33
CA LEU A 53 -5.44 -5.56 -13.86
C LEU A 53 -6.98 -5.52 -13.86
N ARG A 54 -7.62 -6.28 -12.97
CA ARG A 54 -9.08 -6.31 -12.83
C ARG A 54 -9.59 -5.00 -12.23
N PRO A 55 -10.71 -4.44 -12.72
CA PRO A 55 -11.39 -3.28 -12.13
C PRO A 55 -12.15 -3.66 -10.85
N VAL A 56 -11.53 -4.44 -9.97
CA VAL A 56 -12.13 -4.98 -8.77
C VAL A 56 -11.34 -4.46 -7.58
N SER A 57 -12.02 -3.70 -6.72
CA SER A 57 -11.46 -3.17 -5.50
C SER A 57 -11.85 -3.99 -4.28
N PHE A 58 -11.04 -3.86 -3.24
CA PHE A 58 -11.31 -4.40 -1.92
C PHE A 58 -11.00 -3.37 -0.83
N THR A 59 -11.89 -3.27 0.15
CA THR A 59 -11.70 -2.52 1.40
C THR A 59 -12.03 -3.42 2.58
N LEU A 60 -11.16 -3.44 3.59
CA LEU A 60 -11.39 -4.11 4.86
C LEU A 60 -11.63 -3.07 5.95
N THR A 61 -12.71 -3.21 6.71
CA THR A 61 -13.10 -2.26 7.77
C THR A 61 -13.57 -2.97 9.02
N ASN A 62 -13.47 -2.30 10.17
CA ASN A 62 -14.12 -2.71 11.42
C ASN A 62 -15.27 -1.77 11.82
N THR A 63 -15.43 -0.64 11.11
CA THR A 63 -16.49 0.35 11.33
C THR A 63 -17.34 0.55 10.08
N ASP A 64 -18.45 1.28 10.22
CA ASP A 64 -19.27 1.76 9.10
C ASP A 64 -18.83 3.13 8.57
N ASN A 65 -17.65 3.59 8.98
CA ASN A 65 -17.09 4.85 8.55
C ASN A 65 -16.04 4.64 7.45
N LEU A 66 -16.52 4.68 6.21
CA LEU A 66 -15.68 4.65 5.01
C LEU A 66 -15.68 6.04 4.36
N LEU A 67 -14.50 6.65 4.21
CA LEU A 67 -14.40 8.01 3.66
C LEU A 67 -14.90 8.08 2.22
N ASN A 68 -15.85 8.99 1.99
CA ASN A 68 -16.44 9.30 0.68
C ASN A 68 -16.94 8.08 -0.12
N PHE A 69 -17.31 6.99 0.55
CA PHE A 69 -17.52 5.73 -0.14
C PHE A 69 -18.75 5.75 -1.06
N GLU A 70 -19.88 6.33 -0.61
CA GLU A 70 -21.08 6.46 -1.45
C GLU A 70 -20.82 7.36 -2.67
N GLU A 71 -20.03 8.41 -2.50
CA GLU A 71 -19.60 9.28 -3.59
C GLU A 71 -18.72 8.54 -4.60
N LEU A 72 -17.82 7.66 -4.14
CA LEU A 72 -16.97 6.84 -5.01
C LEU A 72 -17.78 5.80 -5.79
N LEU A 73 -18.80 5.18 -5.18
CA LEU A 73 -19.70 4.25 -5.88
C LEU A 73 -20.37 4.92 -7.09
N LYS A 74 -20.81 6.18 -6.94
CA LYS A 74 -21.39 6.98 -8.02
C LYS A 74 -20.35 7.45 -9.03
N ALA A 75 -19.18 7.87 -8.55
CA ALA A 75 -18.13 8.44 -9.37
C ALA A 75 -17.42 7.39 -10.22
N ALA A 76 -17.38 6.12 -9.80
CA ALA A 76 -16.69 5.04 -10.49
C ALA A 76 -17.58 3.80 -10.74
N PRO A 77 -18.60 3.91 -11.60
CA PRO A 77 -19.57 2.83 -11.82
C PRO A 77 -18.97 1.56 -12.42
N ASP A 78 -17.83 1.67 -13.13
CA ASP A 78 -17.16 0.54 -13.79
C ASP A 78 -16.25 -0.27 -12.85
N ILE A 79 -16.07 0.17 -11.59
CA ILE A 79 -15.33 -0.59 -10.57
C ILE A 79 -16.30 -1.44 -9.75
N THR A 80 -15.97 -2.71 -9.56
CA THR A 80 -16.62 -3.55 -8.54
C THR A 80 -15.99 -3.31 -7.17
N PHE A 81 -16.76 -2.82 -6.21
CA PHE A 81 -16.31 -2.55 -4.85
C PHE A 81 -16.67 -3.69 -3.91
N ASN A 82 -15.67 -4.43 -3.45
CA ASN A 82 -15.86 -5.42 -2.37
C ASN A 82 -15.53 -4.78 -1.03
N VAL A 83 -16.45 -4.81 -0.07
CA VAL A 83 -16.19 -4.33 1.31
C VAL A 83 -16.45 -5.46 2.28
N ALA A 84 -15.45 -5.79 3.10
CA ALA A 84 -15.60 -6.80 4.15
C ALA A 84 -15.45 -6.19 5.54
N ALA A 85 -16.16 -6.77 6.50
CA ALA A 85 -15.96 -6.53 7.91
C ALA A 85 -15.87 -7.85 8.68
N LEU A 86 -15.07 -7.89 9.74
CA LEU A 86 -14.99 -9.05 10.65
C LEU A 86 -16.23 -9.17 11.56
N THR A 87 -17.02 -8.11 11.61
CA THR A 87 -18.19 -7.93 12.46
C THR A 87 -19.45 -7.79 11.60
N ASN A 88 -20.61 -7.66 12.26
CA ASN A 88 -21.84 -7.20 11.60
C ASN A 88 -21.63 -5.80 11.01
N MET A 89 -22.34 -5.52 9.92
CA MET A 89 -22.39 -4.19 9.31
C MET A 89 -23.63 -3.44 9.79
N SER A 90 -23.52 -2.13 9.98
CA SER A 90 -24.67 -1.29 10.32
C SER A 90 -25.59 -1.09 9.10
N ASN A 91 -26.81 -0.62 9.36
CA ASN A 91 -27.76 -0.28 8.29
C ASN A 91 -27.17 0.76 7.31
N LYS A 92 -26.33 1.68 7.78
CA LYS A 92 -25.65 2.68 6.93
C LYS A 92 -24.84 2.02 5.81
N LEU A 93 -24.09 0.95 6.11
CA LEU A 93 -23.38 0.21 5.06
C LEU A 93 -24.34 -0.62 4.22
N LEU A 94 -25.30 -1.32 4.84
CA LEU A 94 -26.25 -2.17 4.12
C LEU A 94 -27.12 -1.39 3.13
N ASP A 95 -27.46 -0.14 3.43
CA ASP A 95 -28.20 0.77 2.54
C ASP A 95 -27.44 1.06 1.24
N LEU A 96 -26.13 0.83 1.20
CA LEU A 96 -25.32 0.97 -0.02
C LEU A 96 -25.55 -0.16 -1.02
N LEU A 97 -26.17 -1.28 -0.63
CA LEU A 97 -26.54 -2.37 -1.56
C LEU A 97 -27.53 -1.92 -2.65
N LYS A 98 -28.10 -0.72 -2.54
CA LYS A 98 -28.85 -0.06 -3.61
C LYS A 98 -27.99 0.24 -4.85
N TYR A 99 -26.66 0.33 -4.71
CA TYR A 99 -25.73 0.52 -5.83
C TYR A 99 -25.34 -0.83 -6.44
N PRO A 100 -25.39 -0.98 -7.78
CA PRO A 100 -25.15 -2.28 -8.43
C PRO A 100 -23.67 -2.71 -8.42
N ASN A 101 -22.76 -1.77 -8.14
CA ASN A 101 -21.33 -1.97 -8.20
C ASN A 101 -20.68 -2.21 -6.81
N VAL A 102 -21.47 -2.46 -5.77
CA VAL A 102 -20.95 -2.80 -4.43
C VAL A 102 -21.38 -4.19 -3.99
N ILE A 103 -20.47 -4.90 -3.34
CA ILE A 103 -20.71 -6.19 -2.70
C ILE A 103 -20.19 -6.11 -1.27
N LEU A 104 -21.08 -6.37 -0.30
CA LEU A 104 -20.76 -6.29 1.12
C LEU A 104 -20.63 -7.70 1.72
N TYR A 105 -19.60 -7.89 2.54
CA TYR A 105 -19.29 -9.15 3.21
C TYR A 105 -19.26 -8.92 4.73
N PRO A 106 -20.42 -8.89 5.41
CA PRO A 106 -20.47 -8.87 6.88
C PRO A 106 -19.96 -10.20 7.44
N ASN A 107 -19.37 -10.17 8.64
CA ASN A 107 -18.81 -11.35 9.32
C ASN A 107 -17.88 -12.19 8.43
N ALA A 108 -17.02 -11.53 7.65
CA ALA A 108 -16.12 -12.20 6.73
C ALA A 108 -15.07 -13.02 7.49
N ASN A 109 -15.13 -14.34 7.35
CA ASN A 109 -14.13 -15.25 7.89
C ASN A 109 -12.84 -15.26 7.06
N GLN A 110 -11.78 -15.90 7.58
CA GLN A 110 -10.47 -15.93 6.93
C GLN A 110 -10.50 -16.51 5.50
N ALA A 111 -11.33 -17.53 5.25
CA ALA A 111 -11.47 -18.11 3.91
C ALA A 111 -12.06 -17.09 2.92
N ARG A 112 -13.08 -16.33 3.34
CA ARG A 112 -13.65 -15.25 2.54
C ARG A 112 -12.63 -14.14 2.28
N LEU A 113 -11.89 -13.72 3.30
CA LEU A 113 -10.85 -12.70 3.15
C LEU A 113 -9.77 -13.16 2.15
N ASN A 114 -9.33 -14.42 2.22
CA ASN A 114 -8.36 -14.95 1.26
C ASN A 114 -8.88 -14.87 -0.18
N LEU A 115 -10.16 -15.19 -0.42
CA LEU A 115 -10.76 -15.03 -1.74
C LEU A 115 -10.77 -13.56 -2.20
N LEU A 116 -11.05 -12.61 -1.31
CA LEU A 116 -11.06 -11.18 -1.62
C LEU A 116 -9.66 -10.66 -1.95
N TRP A 117 -8.63 -11.06 -1.18
CA TRP A 117 -7.24 -10.72 -1.45
C TRP A 117 -6.73 -11.25 -2.80
N GLN A 118 -7.24 -12.41 -3.24
CA GLN A 118 -6.91 -13.00 -4.55
C GLN A 118 -7.78 -12.44 -5.68
N GLY A 119 -9.00 -12.00 -5.37
CA GLY A 119 -10.03 -11.59 -6.34
C GLY A 119 -9.97 -10.13 -6.77
N ALA A 120 -9.46 -9.24 -5.92
CA ALA A 120 -9.35 -7.80 -6.19
C ALA A 120 -7.93 -7.41 -6.60
N ASP A 121 -7.77 -6.42 -7.48
CA ASP A 121 -6.46 -5.90 -7.88
C ASP A 121 -6.18 -4.48 -7.39
N ILE A 122 -7.18 -3.86 -6.77
CA ILE A 122 -7.11 -2.53 -6.16
C ILE A 122 -7.45 -2.70 -4.67
N TYR A 123 -6.66 -2.12 -3.78
CA TYR A 123 -7.03 -1.96 -2.38
C TYR A 123 -7.34 -0.49 -2.12
N LEU A 124 -8.55 -0.23 -1.61
CA LEU A 124 -8.96 1.12 -1.25
C LEU A 124 -8.90 1.24 0.27
N ASP A 125 -7.92 2.00 0.75
CA ASP A 125 -7.78 2.29 2.17
C ASP A 125 -8.70 3.45 2.55
N LEU A 126 -9.97 3.10 2.81
CA LEU A 126 -11.05 4.05 3.13
C LEU A 126 -11.50 3.94 4.60
N ASN A 127 -11.03 2.91 5.30
CA ASN A 127 -11.36 2.65 6.70
C ASN A 127 -10.88 3.81 7.57
N VAL A 128 -11.78 4.40 8.36
CA VAL A 128 -11.40 5.41 9.35
C VAL A 128 -11.16 4.73 10.69
N GLY A 129 -10.03 5.03 11.32
CA GLY A 129 -9.69 4.56 12.66
C GLY A 129 -8.50 3.62 12.66
N GLU A 130 -8.59 2.52 13.41
CA GLU A 130 -7.52 1.54 13.48
C GLU A 130 -7.50 0.63 12.25
N GLU A 131 -6.30 0.33 11.76
CA GLU A 131 -6.10 -0.60 10.65
C GLU A 131 -6.55 -2.00 11.03
N VAL A 132 -7.31 -2.64 10.14
CA VAL A 132 -7.76 -4.02 10.36
C VAL A 132 -6.76 -5.00 9.79
N ASN A 133 -6.22 -5.90 10.63
CA ASN A 133 -5.45 -7.07 10.20
C ASN A 133 -4.23 -6.74 9.28
N ASN A 134 -3.57 -5.59 9.47
CA ASN A 134 -2.46 -5.11 8.63
C ASN A 134 -2.83 -5.12 7.13
N ALA A 135 -4.03 -4.64 6.80
CA ALA A 135 -4.60 -4.73 5.47
C ALA A 135 -3.74 -4.07 4.38
N SER A 136 -3.14 -2.91 4.66
CA SER A 136 -2.26 -2.18 3.74
C SER A 136 -1.06 -3.03 3.34
N ARG A 137 -0.42 -3.67 4.34
CA ARG A 137 0.70 -4.58 4.10
C ARG A 137 0.28 -5.79 3.29
N LYS A 138 -0.85 -6.41 3.62
CA LYS A 138 -1.37 -7.57 2.89
C LYS A 138 -1.74 -7.22 1.44
N ALA A 139 -2.34 -6.07 1.22
CA ALA A 139 -2.64 -5.56 -0.11
C ALA A 139 -1.35 -5.40 -0.94
N PHE A 140 -0.33 -4.78 -0.35
CA PHE A 140 0.97 -4.60 -1.00
C PHE A 140 1.61 -5.95 -1.38
N GLU A 141 1.64 -6.92 -0.45
CA GLU A 141 2.22 -8.25 -0.68
C GLU A 141 1.39 -9.10 -1.68
N ASN A 142 0.10 -8.81 -1.83
CA ASN A 142 -0.74 -9.38 -2.90
C ASN A 142 -0.66 -8.59 -4.22
N ASN A 143 0.27 -7.64 -4.33
CA ASN A 143 0.50 -6.81 -5.51
C ASN A 143 -0.75 -6.04 -5.95
N MET A 144 -1.54 -5.57 -5.00
CA MET A 144 -2.69 -4.71 -5.24
C MET A 144 -2.24 -3.25 -5.34
N LEU A 145 -2.87 -2.47 -6.22
CA LEU A 145 -2.67 -1.03 -6.23
C LEU A 145 -3.42 -0.43 -5.03
N ILE A 146 -2.71 0.25 -4.14
CA ILE A 146 -3.25 0.90 -2.97
C ILE A 146 -3.56 2.36 -3.32
N LEU A 147 -4.80 2.77 -3.06
CA LEU A 147 -5.27 4.14 -3.18
C LEU A 147 -6.06 4.48 -1.91
N GLY A 148 -6.10 5.74 -1.52
CA GLY A 148 -6.88 6.15 -0.36
C GLY A 148 -6.88 7.66 -0.15
N PHE A 149 -7.39 8.08 0.99
CA PHE A 149 -7.38 9.48 1.40
C PHE A 149 -6.33 9.75 2.47
N GLU A 150 -5.87 10.99 2.56
CA GLU A 150 -4.91 11.45 3.59
C GLU A 150 -5.33 11.13 5.03
N ASN A 151 -6.65 11.03 5.28
CA ASN A 151 -7.22 10.75 6.60
C ASN A 151 -7.59 9.27 6.82
N SER A 152 -7.31 8.39 5.86
CA SER A 152 -7.59 6.95 5.97
C SER A 152 -6.42 6.04 5.61
N VAL A 153 -5.43 6.50 4.84
CA VAL A 153 -4.26 5.68 4.52
C VAL A 153 -3.45 5.40 5.79
N HIS A 154 -3.32 4.12 6.16
CA HIS A 154 -2.68 3.70 7.41
C HIS A 154 -1.16 3.54 7.29
N ASP A 155 -0.65 3.11 6.13
CA ASP A 155 0.79 2.97 5.86
C ASP A 155 1.18 3.69 4.56
N ASP A 156 1.40 5.00 4.68
CA ASP A 156 1.77 5.89 3.57
C ASP A 156 3.07 5.47 2.86
N LYS A 157 3.96 4.75 3.53
CA LYS A 157 5.21 4.25 2.93
C LYS A 157 4.93 3.21 1.86
N LEU A 158 3.81 2.49 1.92
CA LEU A 158 3.45 1.46 0.94
C LEU A 158 2.70 2.03 -0.27
N VAL A 159 2.37 3.33 -0.24
CA VAL A 159 1.53 3.99 -1.22
C VAL A 159 2.36 5.04 -1.96
N ASP A 160 2.14 5.18 -3.26
CA ASP A 160 2.71 6.33 -3.98
C ASP A 160 2.03 7.63 -3.51
N PRO A 161 2.75 8.72 -3.21
CA PRO A 161 2.12 9.96 -2.77
C PRO A 161 1.08 10.53 -3.74
N GLU A 162 1.18 10.28 -5.05
CA GLU A 162 0.17 10.72 -6.04
C GLU A 162 -1.11 9.84 -6.01
N SER A 163 -1.07 8.73 -5.29
CA SER A 163 -2.18 7.81 -5.03
C SER A 163 -2.90 8.09 -3.69
N ILE A 164 -2.45 9.10 -2.93
CA ILE A 164 -3.09 9.59 -1.72
C ILE A 164 -3.83 10.89 -2.05
N TYR A 165 -5.15 10.88 -1.87
CA TYR A 165 -6.01 12.00 -2.24
C TYR A 165 -6.41 12.82 -1.02
N SER A 166 -6.57 14.13 -1.20
CA SER A 166 -7.19 14.94 -0.15
C SER A 166 -8.66 14.54 0.04
N THR A 167 -9.12 14.50 1.28
CA THR A 167 -10.45 13.96 1.63
C THR A 167 -11.61 14.66 0.89
N PRO A 168 -11.64 15.99 0.72
CA PRO A 168 -12.70 16.65 -0.05
C PRO A 168 -12.66 16.35 -1.55
N ASN A 169 -11.54 15.82 -2.08
CA ASN A 169 -11.33 15.60 -3.50
C ASN A 169 -11.59 14.15 -3.93
N TYR A 170 -12.71 13.57 -3.49
CA TYR A 170 -13.16 12.24 -3.93
C TYR A 170 -13.32 12.12 -5.45
N LYS A 171 -13.61 13.25 -6.14
CA LYS A 171 -13.78 13.29 -7.59
C LYS A 171 -12.50 12.90 -8.33
N ALA A 172 -11.33 13.30 -7.83
CA ALA A 172 -10.05 12.93 -8.42
C ALA A 172 -9.79 11.42 -8.29
N LEU A 173 -10.06 10.83 -7.12
CA LEU A 173 -9.95 9.39 -6.91
C LEU A 173 -10.96 8.63 -7.78
N GLY A 174 -12.23 9.05 -7.81
CA GLY A 174 -13.26 8.45 -8.67
C GLY A 174 -12.89 8.49 -10.16
N LYS A 175 -12.36 9.63 -10.64
CA LYS A 175 -11.83 9.74 -12.01
C LYS A 175 -10.68 8.76 -12.24
N LYS A 176 -9.74 8.66 -11.30
CA LYS A 176 -8.60 7.72 -11.41
C LYS A 176 -9.08 6.28 -11.49
N LEU A 177 -10.08 5.91 -10.69
CA LEU A 177 -10.68 4.58 -10.70
C LEU A 177 -11.33 4.25 -12.04
N ASN A 178 -12.07 5.17 -12.65
CA ASN A 178 -12.60 4.97 -14.01
C ASN A 178 -11.49 4.86 -15.06
N GLU A 179 -10.43 5.64 -14.94
CA GLU A 179 -9.28 5.52 -15.85
C GLU A 179 -8.64 4.13 -15.73
N LEU A 180 -8.52 3.58 -14.51
CA LEU A 180 -7.99 2.25 -14.28
C LEU A 180 -8.86 1.15 -14.86
N ALA A 181 -10.19 1.30 -14.79
CA ALA A 181 -11.12 0.34 -15.40
C ALA A 181 -10.96 0.27 -16.93
N ASN A 182 -10.66 1.40 -17.57
CA ASN A 182 -10.60 1.54 -19.02
C ASN A 182 -9.19 1.46 -19.61
N LYS A 183 -8.13 1.58 -18.79
CA LYS A 183 -6.72 1.63 -19.23
C LYS A 183 -5.85 0.71 -18.38
N PRO A 184 -5.79 -0.60 -18.68
CA PRO A 184 -5.01 -1.56 -17.89
C PRO A 184 -3.53 -1.23 -17.76
N ASN A 185 -2.93 -0.57 -18.75
CA ASN A 185 -1.52 -0.15 -18.68
C ASN A 185 -1.26 0.91 -17.60
N LEU A 186 -2.24 1.78 -17.31
CA LEU A 186 -2.12 2.76 -16.23
C LEU A 186 -1.91 2.07 -14.87
N MET A 187 -2.59 0.95 -14.62
CA MET A 187 -2.43 0.17 -13.39
C MET A 187 -0.98 -0.32 -13.23
N LYS A 188 -0.34 -0.78 -14.31
CA LYS A 188 1.07 -1.23 -14.29
C LYS A 188 2.00 -0.08 -13.93
N ASP A 189 1.82 1.09 -14.53
CA ASP A 189 2.65 2.26 -14.26
C ASP A 189 2.54 2.71 -12.81
N LEU A 190 1.31 2.73 -12.26
CA LEU A 190 1.08 3.09 -10.86
C LEU A 190 1.64 2.05 -9.89
N LEU A 191 1.58 0.75 -10.21
CA LEU A 191 2.22 -0.30 -9.40
C LEU A 191 3.75 -0.13 -9.35
N LEU A 192 4.37 0.27 -10.46
CA LEU A 192 5.81 0.57 -10.49
C LEU A 192 6.15 1.77 -9.58
N LYS A 193 5.34 2.83 -9.64
CA LYS A 193 5.48 4.00 -8.75
C LYS A 193 5.31 3.60 -7.28
N GLN A 194 4.26 2.86 -6.94
CA GLN A 194 4.00 2.36 -5.59
C GLN A 194 5.15 1.49 -5.06
N THR A 195 5.66 0.56 -5.86
CA THR A 195 6.77 -0.31 -5.49
C THR A 195 8.05 0.50 -5.23
N LYS A 196 8.28 1.55 -6.02
CA LYS A 196 9.38 2.48 -5.83
C LYS A 196 9.22 3.31 -4.56
N ALA A 197 8.02 3.84 -4.28
CA ALA A 197 7.71 4.58 -3.07
C ALA A 197 7.93 3.73 -1.80
N ALA A 198 7.53 2.45 -1.85
CA ALA A 198 7.77 1.46 -0.80
C ALA A 198 9.23 1.06 -0.64
N ARG A 199 10.13 1.52 -1.51
CA ARG A 199 11.55 1.15 -1.52
C ARG A 199 11.72 -0.37 -1.50
N ALA A 200 10.81 -1.07 -2.18
CA ALA A 200 10.81 -2.52 -2.24
C ALA A 200 11.96 -2.98 -3.14
N ALA A 201 12.71 -3.97 -2.68
CA ALA A 201 13.81 -4.56 -3.42
C ALA A 201 13.67 -6.07 -3.57
N ASN A 202 14.33 -6.57 -4.60
CA ASN A 202 14.40 -7.99 -4.91
C ASN A 202 15.38 -8.71 -3.94
N ILE A 203 14.97 -9.88 -3.45
CA ILE A 203 15.74 -10.79 -2.60
C ILE A 203 17.12 -11.10 -3.17
N SER A 204 17.27 -11.16 -4.50
CA SER A 204 18.56 -11.43 -5.14
C SER A 204 19.62 -10.37 -4.83
N LYS A 205 19.23 -9.11 -4.54
CA LYS A 205 20.14 -8.04 -4.16
C LYS A 205 20.63 -8.16 -2.71
N TYR A 206 19.92 -8.87 -1.84
CA TYR A 206 20.21 -8.93 -0.40
C TYR A 206 21.45 -9.76 -0.06
N LYS A 207 21.63 -10.91 -0.70
CA LYS A 207 22.74 -11.85 -0.39
C LYS A 207 24.11 -11.18 -0.52
N ASN A 208 24.29 -10.33 -1.52
CA ASN A 208 25.59 -9.70 -1.80
C ASN A 208 25.93 -8.48 -0.91
N ILE A 209 25.00 -7.98 -0.09
CA ILE A 209 25.18 -6.73 0.67
C ILE A 209 25.69 -6.98 2.10
N LEU A 210 25.35 -8.14 2.67
CA LEU A 210 25.65 -8.47 4.06
C LEU A 210 26.98 -9.21 4.23
N ASP A 211 27.45 -9.90 3.19
CA ASP A 211 28.81 -10.43 3.08
C ASP A 211 29.85 -9.29 3.11
#